data_AF-A0A833GWP4-F1
#
_entry.id   AF-A0A833GWP4-F1
#
_cell.length_a   1.000
_cell.length_b   1.000
_cell.length_c   1.000
_cell.angle_alpha   90.00
_cell.angle_beta   90.00
_cell.angle_gamma   90.00
#
_symmetry.space_group_name_H-M   'P 1'
#
loop_
_entity.id
_entity.type
_entity.pdbx_description
1 polymer ?
#
loop_
_entity_poly.entity_id
_entity_poly.type
_entity_poly.pdbx_seq_one_letter_code
_entity_poly.pdbx_strand_id
1 'polypeptide(L)'
;MTDARSFDRLDLDRRTGWPDELRFLLNRYPRDAWPAHANLGEMARFWLGIHDGFRNWVKKEYTVKPEELLLDRAQLMGLTAPEMTVLIGGMRVLGANFGGSPLGVLTHRPGQLTNDFFVNLTDMHYNWQPMAENYYHIVDRKTGAVKWVATRVDLVFGSNSLLRAYCEFYAQDDNRERFVKDFVKAWVKVMNADRF
;
A
#
# COMPACT_ATOMS: atom_id res chain seq x y z
N MET A 1 9.21 9.68 -28.51
CA MET A 1 9.23 8.22 -28.68
C MET A 1 10.10 7.66 -27.57
N THR A 2 9.49 7.23 -26.47
CA THR A 2 10.22 6.76 -25.29
C THR A 2 9.79 5.31 -25.03
N ASP A 3 10.80 4.48 -24.85
CA ASP A 3 10.82 3.02 -24.95
C ASP A 3 9.86 2.32 -23.97
N ALA A 4 8.96 1.50 -24.50
CA ALA A 4 7.92 0.77 -23.76
C ALA A 4 8.43 -0.53 -23.10
N ARG A 5 9.75 -0.72 -22.96
CA ARG A 5 10.35 -2.02 -22.59
C ARG A 5 10.63 -2.23 -21.10
N SER A 6 10.31 -1.29 -20.20
CA SER A 6 10.59 -1.48 -18.76
C SER A 6 9.40 -1.92 -17.90
N PHE A 7 8.17 -1.91 -18.42
CA PHE A 7 6.96 -2.22 -17.64
C PHE A 7 6.60 -3.71 -17.58
N ASP A 8 7.12 -4.53 -18.49
CA ASP A 8 6.77 -5.96 -18.63
C ASP A 8 7.33 -6.83 -17.47
N ARG A 9 8.21 -6.27 -16.63
CA ARG A 9 8.90 -7.00 -15.56
C ARG A 9 8.09 -7.08 -14.25
N LEU A 10 6.99 -6.34 -14.14
CA LEU A 10 6.17 -6.22 -12.92
C LEU A 10 4.80 -6.91 -13.05
N ASP A 11 4.49 -7.48 -14.21
CA ASP A 11 3.23 -8.16 -14.44
C ASP A 11 3.30 -9.58 -13.83
N LEU A 12 2.65 -9.76 -12.67
CA LEU A 12 2.68 -10.99 -11.87
C LEU A 12 2.19 -12.21 -12.66
N ASP A 13 1.31 -12.00 -13.64
CA ASP A 13 0.68 -13.06 -14.42
C ASP A 13 1.50 -13.45 -15.67
N ARG A 14 2.51 -12.66 -16.04
CA ARG A 14 3.33 -12.87 -17.25
C ARG A 14 4.83 -13.01 -17.01
N ARG A 15 5.27 -12.90 -15.76
CA ARG A 15 6.68 -13.01 -15.40
C ARG A 15 7.26 -14.36 -15.83
N THR A 16 8.27 -14.33 -16.70
CA THR A 16 9.04 -15.50 -17.13
C THR A 16 10.24 -15.73 -16.20
N GLY A 17 10.59 -17.00 -15.94
CA GLY A 17 11.73 -17.38 -15.08
C GLY A 17 11.38 -17.88 -13.66
N TRP A 18 10.16 -18.36 -13.43
CA TRP A 18 9.82 -19.04 -12.17
C TRP A 18 10.41 -20.46 -12.17
N PRO A 19 10.94 -20.94 -11.03
CA PRO A 19 11.24 -22.36 -10.81
C PRO A 19 10.03 -23.24 -11.18
N ASP A 20 10.30 -24.42 -11.74
CA ASP A 20 9.27 -25.31 -12.28
C ASP A 20 8.24 -25.73 -11.22
N GLU A 21 8.64 -25.79 -9.95
CA GLU A 21 7.79 -26.11 -8.82
C GLU A 21 6.73 -25.03 -8.58
N LEU A 22 7.10 -23.75 -8.67
CA LEU A 22 6.16 -22.64 -8.52
C LEU A 22 5.22 -22.56 -9.72
N ARG A 23 5.70 -22.92 -10.92
CA ARG A 23 4.90 -23.00 -12.14
C ARG A 23 3.87 -24.13 -12.06
N PHE A 24 4.27 -25.27 -11.50
CA PHE A 24 3.37 -26.38 -11.21
C PHE A 24 2.28 -25.98 -10.22
N LEU A 25 2.64 -25.30 -9.12
CA LEU A 25 1.67 -24.82 -8.13
C LEU A 25 0.68 -23.81 -8.71
N LEU A 26 1.14 -22.87 -9.53
CA LEU A 26 0.29 -21.89 -10.24
C LEU A 26 -0.70 -22.56 -11.19
N ASN A 27 -0.26 -23.58 -11.93
CA ASN A 27 -1.13 -24.34 -12.84
C ASN A 27 -2.11 -25.25 -12.09
N ARG A 28 -1.68 -25.83 -10.96
CA ARG A 28 -2.48 -26.73 -10.11
C ARG A 28 -3.56 -25.98 -9.34
N TYR A 29 -3.28 -24.74 -8.93
CA TYR A 29 -4.16 -23.89 -8.13
C TYR A 29 -4.28 -22.49 -8.75
N PRO A 30 -5.04 -22.34 -9.84
CA PRO A 30 -5.19 -21.05 -10.50
C PRO A 30 -5.98 -20.07 -9.61
N ARG A 31 -5.60 -18.78 -9.65
CA ARG A 31 -6.06 -17.74 -8.70
C ARG A 31 -7.57 -17.51 -8.70
N ASP A 32 -8.20 -17.76 -9.84
CA ASP A 32 -9.64 -17.73 -10.05
C ASP A 32 -10.40 -18.82 -9.28
N ALA A 33 -9.75 -19.97 -9.01
CA ALA A 33 -10.31 -21.07 -8.23
C ALA A 33 -10.15 -20.89 -6.71
N TRP A 34 -9.30 -19.95 -6.27
CA TRP A 34 -9.02 -19.72 -4.84
C TRP A 34 -10.26 -19.40 -4.00
N PRO A 35 -11.21 -18.54 -4.45
CA PRO A 35 -12.41 -18.22 -3.67
C PRO A 35 -13.32 -19.43 -3.39
N ALA A 36 -13.25 -20.46 -4.24
CA ALA A 36 -14.08 -21.66 -4.18
C ALA A 36 -13.43 -22.83 -3.43
N HIS A 37 -12.14 -22.74 -3.11
CA HIS A 37 -11.40 -23.83 -2.46
C HIS A 37 -11.73 -23.91 -0.97
N ALA A 38 -12.08 -25.08 -0.43
CA ALA A 38 -12.56 -25.21 0.96
C ALA A 38 -11.56 -24.67 2.02
N ASN A 39 -10.25 -24.89 1.81
CA ASN A 39 -9.20 -24.45 2.74
C ASN A 39 -8.62 -23.07 2.41
N LEU A 40 -8.97 -22.50 1.24
CA LEU A 40 -8.38 -21.25 0.76
C LEU A 40 -9.44 -20.18 0.51
N GLY A 41 -10.72 -20.52 0.48
CA GLY A 41 -11.78 -19.68 -0.06
C GLY A 41 -12.11 -18.51 0.85
N GLU A 42 -12.29 -18.77 2.14
CA GLU A 42 -12.47 -17.72 3.14
C GLU A 42 -11.16 -16.99 3.42
N MET A 43 -10.04 -17.71 3.52
CA MET A 43 -8.72 -17.10 3.71
C MET A 43 -8.33 -16.19 2.55
N ALA A 44 -8.37 -16.65 1.31
CA ALA A 44 -8.05 -15.84 0.14
C ALA A 44 -9.05 -14.69 -0.02
N ARG A 45 -10.35 -14.86 0.30
CA ARG A 45 -11.32 -13.74 0.29
C ARG A 45 -11.03 -12.73 1.39
N PHE A 46 -10.66 -13.18 2.58
CA PHE A 46 -10.22 -12.37 3.71
C PHE A 46 -8.94 -11.61 3.37
N TRP A 47 -7.92 -12.28 2.86
CA TRP A 47 -6.64 -11.71 2.44
C TRP A 47 -6.76 -10.77 1.23
N LEU A 48 -7.53 -11.14 0.19
CA LEU A 48 -7.84 -10.26 -0.94
C LEU A 48 -8.60 -9.04 -0.44
N GLY A 49 -9.68 -9.24 0.31
CA GLY A 49 -10.48 -8.17 0.88
C GLY A 49 -9.65 -7.23 1.75
N ILE A 50 -8.81 -7.72 2.65
CA ILE A 50 -7.92 -6.93 3.51
C ILE A 50 -6.93 -6.11 2.70
N HIS A 51 -6.34 -6.71 1.67
CA HIS A 51 -5.35 -6.07 0.84
C HIS A 51 -5.92 -4.94 0.00
N ASP A 52 -7.23 -4.82 -0.18
CA ASP A 52 -7.83 -3.75 -0.97
C ASP A 52 -7.41 -2.36 -0.47
N GLY A 53 -7.59 -2.04 0.83
CA GLY A 53 -7.16 -0.75 1.40
C GLY A 53 -5.63 -0.57 1.44
N PHE A 54 -4.91 -1.63 1.84
CA PHE A 54 -3.44 -1.63 1.90
C PHE A 54 -2.76 -1.58 0.52
N ARG A 55 -3.44 -2.00 -0.55
CA ARG A 55 -2.97 -1.96 -1.96
C ARG A 55 -3.61 -0.83 -2.77
N ASN A 56 -4.34 0.07 -2.11
CA ASN A 56 -4.99 1.22 -2.72
C ASN A 56 -6.02 0.86 -3.80
N TRP A 57 -6.86 -0.14 -3.53
CA TRP A 57 -7.92 -0.62 -4.40
C TRP A 57 -9.27 -0.58 -3.68
N VAL A 58 -10.30 -0.17 -4.42
CA VAL A 58 -11.69 -0.14 -3.95
C VAL A 58 -12.55 -0.76 -5.05
N LYS A 59 -13.18 -1.91 -4.76
CA LYS A 59 -13.88 -2.74 -5.77
C LYS A 59 -15.17 -2.11 -6.32
N LYS A 60 -15.84 -1.24 -5.55
CA LYS A 60 -17.06 -0.48 -5.91
C LYS A 60 -17.12 0.79 -5.07
N GLU A 61 -17.82 1.82 -5.54
CA GLU A 61 -18.22 2.96 -4.71
C GLU A 61 -19.05 2.43 -3.52
N TYR A 62 -18.42 2.34 -2.36
CA TYR A 62 -19.10 2.04 -1.11
C TYR A 62 -19.60 3.36 -0.51
N THR A 63 -20.75 3.33 0.15
CA THR A 63 -21.26 4.47 0.92
C THR A 63 -20.33 4.83 2.10
N VAL A 64 -19.51 3.86 2.54
CA VAL A 64 -18.54 3.98 3.62
C VAL A 64 -17.24 4.55 3.08
N LYS A 65 -16.64 5.49 3.82
CA LYS A 65 -15.43 6.17 3.35
C LYS A 65 -14.24 5.19 3.30
N PRO A 66 -13.33 5.30 2.31
CA PRO A 66 -12.17 4.42 2.21
C PRO A 66 -11.30 4.35 3.48
N GLU A 67 -11.17 5.45 4.22
CA GLU A 67 -10.45 5.49 5.50
C GLU A 67 -11.11 4.68 6.62
N GLU A 68 -12.44 4.61 6.65
CA GLU A 68 -13.20 3.82 7.65
C GLU A 68 -13.04 2.33 7.36
N LEU A 69 -13.06 1.95 6.08
CA LEU A 69 -12.77 0.57 5.65
C LEU A 69 -11.33 0.15 5.93
N LEU A 70 -10.36 1.06 5.88
CA LEU A 70 -8.98 0.78 6.30
C LEU A 70 -8.93 0.49 7.80
N LEU A 71 -9.59 1.32 8.61
CA LEU A 71 -9.60 1.17 10.07
C LEU A 71 -10.26 -0.15 10.50
N ASP A 72 -11.41 -0.49 9.92
CA ASP A 72 -12.12 -1.75 10.16
C ASP A 72 -11.22 -2.96 9.86
N ARG A 73 -10.52 -2.94 8.73
CA ARG A 73 -9.56 -4.00 8.36
C ARG A 73 -8.36 -4.08 9.30
N ALA A 74 -7.81 -2.94 9.73
CA ALA A 74 -6.72 -2.92 10.69
C ALA A 74 -7.13 -3.54 12.03
N GLN A 75 -8.37 -3.30 12.46
CA GLN A 75 -8.94 -3.89 13.67
C GLN A 75 -9.11 -5.41 13.55
N LEU A 76 -9.61 -5.91 12.42
CA LEU A 76 -9.72 -7.35 12.16
C LEU A 76 -8.36 -8.07 12.18
N MET A 77 -7.28 -7.39 11.81
CA MET A 77 -5.92 -7.91 11.83
C MET A 77 -5.23 -7.77 13.20
N GLY A 78 -5.92 -7.21 14.21
CA GLY A 78 -5.34 -6.93 15.52
C GLY A 78 -4.17 -5.93 15.46
N LEU A 79 -4.15 -5.05 14.46
CA LEU A 79 -3.11 -4.04 14.30
C LEU A 79 -3.39 -2.83 15.17
N THR A 80 -2.32 -2.32 15.78
CA THR A 80 -2.34 -1.01 16.44
C THR A 80 -2.20 0.12 15.41
N ALA A 81 -2.60 1.34 15.76
CA ALA A 81 -2.46 2.50 14.87
C ALA A 81 -1.02 2.75 14.37
N PRO A 82 0.05 2.60 15.20
CA PRO A 82 1.42 2.67 14.71
C PRO A 82 1.77 1.56 13.71
N GLU A 83 1.39 0.31 14.00
CA GLU A 83 1.66 -0.83 13.10
C GLU A 83 0.97 -0.66 11.75
N MET A 84 -0.30 -0.20 11.75
CA MET A 84 -1.04 0.13 10.54
C MET A 84 -0.33 1.24 9.73
N THR A 85 0.12 2.30 10.40
CA THR A 85 0.80 3.44 9.78
C THR A 85 2.08 3.02 9.07
N VAL A 86 2.92 2.25 9.76
CA VAL A 86 4.19 1.75 9.22
C VAL A 86 3.95 0.81 8.03
N LEU A 87 2.98 -0.11 8.15
CA LEU A 87 2.62 -1.02 7.07
C LEU A 87 2.17 -0.29 5.81
N ILE A 88 1.30 0.72 5.94
CA ILE A 88 0.86 1.53 4.78
C ILE A 88 2.05 2.23 4.13
N GLY A 89 2.87 2.96 4.90
CA GLY A 89 4.01 3.68 4.35
C GLY A 89 5.01 2.76 3.65
N GLY A 90 5.33 1.62 4.26
CA GLY A 90 6.22 0.62 3.68
C GLY A 90 5.66 -0.03 2.42
N MET A 91 4.37 -0.41 2.41
CA MET A 91 3.74 -1.00 1.24
C MET A 91 3.67 -0.03 0.06
N ARG A 92 3.48 1.27 0.31
CA ARG A 92 3.50 2.31 -0.73
C ARG A 92 4.87 2.46 -1.37
N VAL A 93 5.94 2.59 -0.59
CA VAL A 93 7.30 2.73 -1.14
C VAL A 93 7.79 1.45 -1.84
N LEU A 94 7.34 0.29 -1.40
CA LEU A 94 7.61 -0.98 -2.07
C LEU A 94 6.82 -1.16 -3.38
N GLY A 95 5.85 -0.29 -3.66
CA GLY A 95 5.03 -0.37 -4.87
C GLY A 95 4.05 -1.56 -4.84
N ALA A 96 3.62 -2.00 -3.66
CA ALA A 96 2.70 -3.14 -3.50
C ALA A 96 1.23 -2.81 -3.87
N ASN A 97 1.01 -1.77 -4.69
CA ASN A 97 -0.33 -1.34 -5.09
C ASN A 97 -0.95 -2.30 -6.11
N PHE A 98 -2.28 -2.35 -6.12
CA PHE A 98 -3.02 -3.17 -7.07
C PHE A 98 -2.75 -2.71 -8.51
N GLY A 99 -2.48 -3.67 -9.40
CA GLY A 99 -2.19 -3.38 -10.81
C GLY A 99 -0.95 -2.51 -11.04
N GLY A 100 -0.05 -2.37 -10.06
CA GLY A 100 1.14 -1.51 -10.18
C GLY A 100 0.82 -0.01 -10.21
N SER A 101 -0.33 0.40 -9.68
CA SER A 101 -0.77 1.80 -9.70
C SER A 101 0.20 2.75 -8.95
N PRO A 102 0.49 3.96 -9.47
CA PRO A 102 1.37 4.93 -8.81
C PRO A 102 0.74 5.65 -7.60
N LEU A 103 -0.52 5.36 -7.27
CA LEU A 103 -1.28 6.06 -6.23
C LEU A 103 -0.63 5.94 -4.84
N GLY A 104 -0.24 7.08 -4.26
CA GLY A 104 0.36 7.13 -2.93
C GLY A 104 1.81 6.65 -2.88
N VAL A 105 2.44 6.34 -4.02
CA VAL A 105 3.87 5.96 -4.10
C VAL A 105 4.72 7.24 -4.03
N LEU A 106 4.78 7.83 -2.84
CA LEU A 106 5.49 9.09 -2.59
C LEU A 106 7.00 8.86 -2.44
N THR A 107 7.63 8.31 -3.47
CA THR A 107 9.08 8.08 -3.51
C THR A 107 9.59 8.15 -4.95
N HIS A 108 10.89 8.44 -5.09
CA HIS A 108 11.62 8.33 -6.35
C HIS A 108 12.34 6.99 -6.51
N ARG A 109 12.30 6.12 -5.49
CA ARG A 109 12.98 4.82 -5.48
C ARG A 109 12.00 3.68 -5.14
N PRO A 110 10.99 3.41 -5.99
CA PRO A 110 10.07 2.30 -5.76
C PRO A 110 10.81 0.97 -5.57
N GLY A 111 10.36 0.17 -4.60
CA GLY A 111 10.97 -1.13 -4.26
C GLY A 111 12.07 -1.06 -3.19
N GLN A 112 12.46 0.14 -2.74
CA GLN A 112 13.33 0.32 -1.57
C GLN A 112 12.49 0.63 -0.33
N LEU A 113 12.73 -0.10 0.76
CA LEU A 113 12.03 0.14 2.03
C LEU A 113 12.63 1.37 2.72
N THR A 114 12.01 2.53 2.50
CA THR A 114 12.44 3.83 3.03
C THR A 114 11.26 4.56 3.69
N ASN A 115 11.54 5.54 4.54
CA ASN A 115 10.50 6.40 5.15
C ASN A 115 10.04 7.54 4.22
N ASP A 116 10.37 7.48 2.93
CA ASP A 116 10.08 8.53 1.94
C ASP A 116 8.59 8.89 1.89
N PHE A 117 7.70 7.91 2.11
CA PHE A 117 6.25 8.14 2.19
C PHE A 117 5.89 9.20 3.24
N PHE A 118 6.42 9.09 4.45
CA PHE A 118 6.10 10.00 5.55
C PHE A 118 6.75 11.36 5.37
N VAL A 119 7.99 11.39 4.88
CA VAL A 119 8.72 12.62 4.58
C VAL A 119 7.92 13.44 3.56
N ASN A 120 7.55 12.84 2.42
CA ASN A 120 6.82 13.55 1.36
C ASN A 120 5.36 13.86 1.73
N LEU A 121 4.73 13.05 2.58
CA LEU A 121 3.36 13.30 3.08
C LEU A 121 3.31 14.53 4.02
N THR A 122 4.31 14.68 4.87
CA THR A 122 4.38 15.76 5.87
C THR A 122 5.04 17.03 5.33
N ASP A 123 5.68 16.95 4.16
CA ASP A 123 6.36 18.07 3.52
C ASP A 123 5.38 19.18 3.08
N MET A 124 5.56 20.36 3.67
CA MET A 124 4.76 21.56 3.39
C MET A 124 5.13 22.23 2.07
N HIS A 125 6.15 21.75 1.35
CA HIS A 125 6.43 22.18 -0.02
C HIS A 125 5.28 21.82 -0.97
N TYR A 126 4.55 20.74 -0.67
CA TYR A 126 3.46 20.27 -1.50
C TYR A 126 2.08 20.71 -0.99
N ASN A 127 1.13 20.77 -1.90
CA ASN A 127 -0.28 21.02 -1.63
C ASN A 127 -1.13 19.91 -2.23
N TRP A 128 -2.21 19.56 -1.54
CA TRP A 128 -3.13 18.49 -1.94
C TRP A 128 -4.36 19.12 -2.59
N GLN A 129 -4.60 18.80 -3.86
CA GLN A 129 -5.73 19.30 -4.63
C GLN A 129 -6.65 18.16 -5.04
N PRO A 130 -7.97 18.27 -4.84
CA PRO A 130 -8.92 17.26 -5.29
C PRO A 130 -8.90 17.19 -6.82
N MET A 131 -8.68 15.99 -7.37
CA MET A 131 -8.74 15.74 -8.82
C MET A 131 -10.11 15.14 -9.20
N ALA A 132 -10.55 14.16 -8.42
CA ALA A 132 -11.82 13.47 -8.58
C ALA A 132 -12.25 12.91 -7.22
N GLU A 133 -13.41 12.27 -7.16
CA GLU A 133 -13.89 11.65 -5.92
C GLU A 133 -12.87 10.60 -5.41
N ASN A 134 -12.37 10.81 -4.19
CA ASN A 134 -11.32 10.02 -3.53
C ASN A 134 -9.91 10.09 -4.13
N TYR A 135 -9.67 10.90 -5.17
CA TYR A 135 -8.36 11.07 -5.81
C TYR A 135 -7.83 12.50 -5.66
N TYR A 136 -6.54 12.62 -5.36
CA TYR A 136 -5.86 13.88 -5.10
C TYR A 136 -4.56 13.99 -5.88
N HIS A 137 -4.31 15.19 -6.40
CA HIS A 137 -3.01 15.61 -6.89
C HIS A 137 -2.18 16.20 -5.74
N ILE A 138 -0.92 15.81 -5.68
CA ILE A 138 0.08 16.44 -4.83
C ILE A 138 0.90 17.35 -5.73
N VAL A 139 0.68 18.66 -5.59
CA VAL A 139 1.30 19.70 -6.44
C VAL A 139 2.34 20.47 -5.66
N ASP A 140 3.43 20.86 -6.32
CA ASP A 140 4.38 21.82 -5.76
C ASP A 140 3.70 23.19 -5.60
N ARG A 141 3.79 23.78 -4.41
CA ARG A 141 3.14 25.07 -4.09
C ARG A 141 3.65 26.26 -4.92
N LYS A 142 4.92 26.24 -5.33
CA LYS A 142 5.55 27.33 -6.07
C LYS A 142 5.29 27.21 -7.57
N THR A 143 5.38 26.01 -8.11
CA THR A 143 5.29 25.79 -9.56
C THR A 143 3.90 25.37 -10.03
N GLY A 144 3.07 24.82 -9.15
CA GLY A 144 1.79 24.21 -9.49
C GLY A 144 1.92 22.88 -10.24
N ALA A 145 3.13 22.36 -10.43
CA ALA A 145 3.37 21.11 -11.13
C ALA A 145 2.91 19.91 -10.29
N VAL A 146 2.19 18.97 -10.90
CA VAL A 146 1.79 17.71 -10.27
C VAL A 146 3.02 16.84 -10.06
N LYS A 147 3.32 16.54 -8.80
CA LYS A 147 4.46 15.71 -8.42
C LYS A 147 4.05 14.25 -8.22
N TRP A 148 2.93 14.02 -7.55
CA TRP A 148 2.37 12.68 -7.32
C TRP A 148 0.85 12.69 -7.34
N VAL A 149 0.29 11.49 -7.39
CA VAL A 149 -1.15 11.23 -7.26
C VAL A 149 -1.36 10.30 -6.08
N ALA A 150 -2.46 10.49 -5.35
CA ALA A 150 -2.75 9.74 -4.14
C ALA A 150 -4.26 9.64 -3.93
N THR A 151 -4.67 8.75 -3.02
CA THR A 151 -6.09 8.59 -2.68
C THR A 151 -6.38 9.15 -1.29
N ARG A 152 -7.66 9.14 -0.95
CA ARG A 152 -8.14 9.49 0.39
C ARG A 152 -7.52 8.63 1.51
N VAL A 153 -7.19 7.36 1.21
CA VAL A 153 -6.51 6.45 2.14
C VAL A 153 -5.10 6.94 2.48
N ASP A 154 -4.41 7.57 1.53
CA ASP A 154 -3.08 8.11 1.77
C ASP A 154 -3.18 9.47 2.49
N LEU A 155 -4.15 10.30 2.10
CA LEU A 155 -4.37 11.63 2.68
C LEU A 155 -4.82 11.58 4.16
N VAL A 156 -5.53 10.53 4.59
CA VAL A 156 -6.00 10.44 6.00
C VAL A 156 -4.85 10.48 7.00
N PHE A 157 -3.69 9.96 6.62
CA PHE A 157 -2.47 9.99 7.42
C PHE A 157 -1.89 11.41 7.58
N GLY A 158 -2.22 12.32 6.67
CA GLY A 158 -1.84 13.74 6.76
C GLY A 158 -2.90 14.64 7.38
N SER A 159 -4.16 14.20 7.49
CA SER A 159 -5.30 15.02 7.91
C SER A 159 -5.85 14.67 9.31
N ASN A 160 -5.79 13.41 9.74
CA ASN A 160 -6.14 13.02 11.09
C ASN A 160 -5.00 13.35 12.05
N SER A 161 -5.26 14.08 13.14
CA SER A 161 -4.23 14.56 14.07
C SER A 161 -3.40 13.46 14.72
N LEU A 162 -4.01 12.33 15.07
CA LEU A 162 -3.30 11.18 15.67
C LEU A 162 -2.44 10.45 14.63
N LEU A 163 -3.00 10.16 13.45
CA LEU A 163 -2.23 9.51 12.38
C LEU A 163 -1.09 10.39 11.88
N ARG A 164 -1.33 11.71 11.82
CA ARG A 164 -0.31 12.69 11.45
C ARG A 164 0.85 12.70 12.45
N ALA A 165 0.57 12.62 13.75
CA ALA A 165 1.62 12.53 14.76
C ALA A 165 2.51 11.29 14.56
N TYR A 166 1.95 10.14 14.19
CA TYR A 166 2.75 8.95 13.84
C TYR A 166 3.55 9.14 12.55
N CYS A 167 2.98 9.81 11.55
CA CYS A 167 3.70 10.10 10.31
C CYS A 167 4.87 11.05 10.56
N GLU A 168 4.67 12.11 11.33
CA GLU A 168 5.73 13.05 11.71
C GLU A 168 6.83 12.35 12.51
N PHE A 169 6.48 11.41 13.39
CA PHE A 169 7.45 10.56 14.09
C PHE A 169 8.32 9.76 13.11
N TYR A 170 7.72 9.01 12.17
CA TYR A 170 8.51 8.23 11.19
C TYR A 170 9.19 9.07 10.10
N ALA A 171 8.78 10.33 9.91
CA ALA A 171 9.42 11.27 8.99
C ALA A 171 10.72 11.87 9.55
N GLN A 172 11.01 11.73 10.84
CA GLN A 172 12.25 12.24 11.45
C GLN A 172 13.51 11.61 10.83
N ASP A 173 14.58 12.39 10.74
CA ASP A 173 15.84 11.97 10.09
C ASP A 173 16.53 10.79 10.79
N ASP A 174 16.35 10.65 12.10
CA ASP A 174 16.90 9.61 12.96
C ASP A 174 16.06 8.31 13.00
N ASN A 175 14.84 8.34 12.48
CA ASN A 175 13.90 7.21 12.58
C ASN A 175 13.92 6.26 11.37
N ARG A 176 14.87 6.39 10.44
CA ARG A 176 14.98 5.51 9.25
C ARG A 176 15.14 4.03 9.61
N GLU A 177 16.06 3.71 10.52
CA GLU A 177 16.30 2.34 10.94
C GLU A 177 15.12 1.79 11.77
N ARG A 178 14.54 2.64 12.62
CA ARG A 178 13.39 2.29 13.45
C ARG A 178 12.16 1.96 12.59
N PHE A 179 11.90 2.76 11.55
CA PHE A 179 10.85 2.49 10.58
C PHE A 179 11.01 1.11 9.95
N VAL A 180 12.21 0.74 9.50
CA VAL A 180 12.46 -0.58 8.89
C VAL A 180 12.19 -1.71 9.89
N LYS A 181 12.68 -1.59 11.13
CA LYS A 181 12.45 -2.59 12.18
C LYS A 181 10.97 -2.75 12.52
N ASP A 182 10.27 -1.63 12.69
CA ASP A 182 8.84 -1.62 13.00
C ASP A 182 8.02 -2.20 11.84
N PHE A 183 8.43 -1.93 10.58
CA PHE A 183 7.78 -2.47 9.39
C PHE A 183 7.91 -3.99 9.33
N VAL A 184 9.13 -4.49 9.51
CA VAL A 184 9.37 -5.94 9.51
C VAL A 184 8.60 -6.62 10.64
N LYS A 185 8.57 -6.02 11.83
CA LYS A 185 7.81 -6.55 12.98
C LYS A 185 6.31 -6.62 12.69
N ALA A 186 5.73 -5.54 12.17
CA ALA A 186 4.33 -5.51 11.80
C ALA A 186 4.01 -6.50 10.67
N TRP A 187 4.87 -6.62 9.67
CA TRP A 187 4.73 -7.58 8.57
C TRP A 187 4.74 -9.03 9.08
N VAL A 188 5.73 -9.37 9.92
CA VAL A 188 5.85 -10.71 10.53
C VAL A 188 4.64 -11.03 11.41
N LYS A 189 4.10 -10.05 12.14
CA LYS A 189 2.86 -10.23 12.92
C LYS A 189 1.69 -10.62 12.02
N VAL A 190 1.50 -9.90 10.92
CA VAL A 190 0.43 -10.19 9.94
C VAL A 190 0.61 -11.57 9.32
N MET A 191 1.83 -11.93 8.95
CA MET A 191 2.14 -13.23 8.33
C MET A 191 2.00 -14.43 9.26
N ASN A 192 1.96 -14.23 10.58
CA ASN A 192 1.78 -15.31 11.57
C ASN A 192 0.40 -15.29 12.25
N ALA A 193 -0.52 -14.43 11.81
CA ALA A 193 -1.82 -14.23 12.48
C ALA A 193 -2.73 -15.49 12.49
N ASP A 194 -2.44 -16.47 11.65
CA ASP A 194 -3.18 -17.73 11.48
C ASP A 194 -2.45 -18.96 12.04
N ARG A 195 -1.28 -18.77 12.69
CA ARG A 195 -0.49 -19.86 13.26
C ARG A 195 -0.89 -20.16 14.70
N PHE A 196 -2.07 -20.77 14.86
CA PHE A 196 -2.61 -21.25 16.14
C PHE A 196 -1.93 -22.53 16.63
#